data_AF-A0A925DW37-F1
#
_entry.id   AF-A0A925DW37-F1
#
_cell.length_a   1.000
_cell.length_b   1.000
_cell.length_c   1.000
_cell.angle_alpha   90.00
_cell.angle_beta   90.00
_cell.angle_gamma   90.00
#
_symmetry.space_group_name_H-M   'P 1'
#
loop_
_entity.id
_entity.type
_entity.pdbx_description
1 polymer ?
#
loop_
_entity_poly.entity_id
_entity_poly.type
_entity_poly.pdbx_seq_one_letter_code
_entity_poly.pdbx_strand_id
1 'polypeptide(L)' 'YSVVVVDSKGARVFSKQFPIAAPYSRMDVNLLNASAGIYMLEVIDSKGKRLASSRVMVVR' A
#
# COMPACT_ATOMS: atom_id res chain seq x y z
N TYR A 1 11.30 1.46 4.29
CA TYR A 1 10.05 0.70 4.26
C TYR A 1 9.19 1.26 3.15
N SER A 2 8.32 0.45 2.56
CA SER A 2 7.46 0.91 1.48
C SER A 2 6.05 0.38 1.64
N VAL A 3 5.10 1.17 1.15
CA VAL A 3 3.74 0.70 0.89
C VAL A 3 3.57 0.54 -0.60
N VAL A 4 3.07 -0.60 -1.01
CA VAL A 4 2.72 -0.92 -2.39
C VAL A 4 1.23 -1.25 -2.42
N VAL A 5 0.52 -0.68 -3.37
CA VAL A 5 -0.88 -1.04 -3.63
C VAL A 5 -0.99 -1.53 -5.06
N VAL A 6 -1.57 -2.71 -5.22
CA VAL A 6 -1.89 -3.31 -6.51
C VAL A 6 -3.39 -3.44 -6.67
N ASP A 7 -3.88 -3.25 -7.89
CA ASP A 7 -5.27 -3.55 -8.23
C ASP A 7 -5.49 -5.07 -8.36
N SER A 8 -6.75 -5.48 -8.56
CA SER A 8 -7.12 -6.88 -8.75
C SER A 8 -6.55 -7.53 -10.01
N LYS A 9 -5.98 -6.75 -10.94
CA LYS A 9 -5.33 -7.23 -12.16
C LYS A 9 -3.82 -7.36 -11.99
N GLY A 10 -3.28 -6.97 -10.84
CA GLY A 10 -1.86 -7.00 -10.51
C GLY A 10 -1.10 -5.73 -10.91
N ALA A 11 -1.78 -4.68 -11.39
CA ALA A 11 -1.12 -3.42 -11.71
C ALA A 11 -0.82 -2.63 -10.43
N ARG A 12 0.42 -2.14 -10.27
CA ARG A 12 0.78 -1.24 -9.17
C ARG A 12 0.16 0.14 -9.39
N VAL A 13 -0.76 0.51 -8.51
CA VAL A 13 -1.44 1.81 -8.54
C VAL A 13 -0.83 2.82 -7.58
N PHE A 14 -0.15 2.35 -6.54
CA PHE A 14 0.58 3.21 -5.61
C PHE A 14 1.87 2.54 -5.17
N SER A 15 2.94 3.33 -5.07
CA SER A 15 4.15 2.88 -4.43
C SER A 15 4.90 4.07 -3.86
N LYS A 16 5.16 4.03 -2.55
CA LYS A 16 5.90 5.09 -1.87
C LYS A 16 6.82 4.51 -0.81
N GLN A 17 8.03 5.05 -0.74
CA GLN A 17 8.95 4.79 0.35
C GLN A 17 8.62 5.73 1.52
N PHE A 18 8.63 5.16 2.73
CA PHE A 18 8.44 5.89 3.96
C PHE A 18 9.72 5.82 4.80
N PRO A 19 10.28 6.97 5.21
CA PRO A 19 11.30 7.01 6.24
C PRO A 19 10.62 6.65 7.57
N ILE A 20 11.08 5.58 8.23
CA ILE A 20 10.60 5.25 9.57
C ILE A 20 11.52 5.91 10.58
N ALA A 21 11.04 6.96 11.22
CA ALA A 21 11.75 7.63 12.32
C ALA A 21 11.47 6.98 13.68
N ALA A 22 10.33 6.28 13.82
CA ALA A 22 9.93 5.61 15.05
C ALA A 22 9.05 4.36 14.77
N PRO A 23 9.00 3.37 15.69
CA PRO A 23 8.07 2.25 15.58
C PRO A 23 6.61 2.72 15.43
N TYR A 24 5.78 1.93 14.75
CA TYR A 24 4.36 2.20 14.54
C TYR A 24 4.04 3.56 13.88
N SER A 25 4.97 4.08 13.08
CA SER A 25 4.76 5.30 12.29
C SER A 25 3.59 5.14 11.30
N ARG A 26 2.82 6.22 11.11
CA ARG A 26 1.73 6.28 10.15
C ARG A 26 2.26 6.30 8.70
N MET A 27 1.60 5.54 7.82
CA MET A 27 1.89 5.53 6.38
C MET A 27 0.62 5.84 5.59
N ASP A 28 0.44 7.10 5.23
CA ASP A 28 -0.77 7.54 4.51
C ASP A 28 -0.71 7.15 3.03
N VAL A 29 -1.80 6.54 2.56
CA VAL A 29 -1.99 6.15 1.16
C VAL A 29 -3.22 6.86 0.63
N ASN A 30 -3.05 7.58 -0.47
CA ASN A 30 -4.15 8.27 -1.14
C ASN A 30 -4.57 7.50 -2.40
N LEU A 31 -5.81 7.01 -2.41
CA LEU A 31 -6.44 6.30 -3.53
C LEU A 31 -7.61 7.08 -4.15
N LEU A 32 -7.68 8.40 -3.96
CA LEU A 32 -8.80 9.22 -4.47
C LEU A 32 -9.02 9.10 -5.98
N ASN A 33 -7.93 8.97 -6.75
CA ASN A 33 -7.98 8.83 -8.21
C ASN A 33 -8.05 7.37 -8.68
N ALA A 34 -8.14 6.41 -7.76
CA ALA A 34 -8.29 5.01 -8.10
C ALA A 34 -9.71 4.73 -8.59
N SER A 35 -9.84 3.78 -9.52
CA SER A 35 -11.15 3.27 -9.93
C SER A 35 -11.79 2.51 -8.77
N ALA A 36 -13.12 2.40 -8.77
CA ALA A 36 -13.81 1.52 -7.83
C ALA A 36 -13.33 0.07 -8.06
N GLY A 37 -13.08 -0.66 -6.97
CA GLY A 37 -12.56 -2.02 -7.07
C GLY A 37 -11.83 -2.48 -5.82
N ILE A 38 -11.28 -3.70 -5.91
CA ILE A 38 -10.51 -4.33 -4.85
C ILE A 38 -9.02 -4.07 -5.10
N TYR A 39 -8.33 -3.67 -4.04
CA TYR A 39 -6.91 -3.41 -4.01
C TYR A 39 -6.24 -4.27 -2.94
N MET A 40 -5.03 -4.71 -3.22
CA MET A 40 -4.16 -5.34 -2.24
C MET A 40 -3.10 -4.32 -1.83
N LEU A 41 -3.05 -4.00 -0.54
CA LEU A 41 -2.04 -3.17 0.07
C LEU A 41 -1.02 -4.04 0.77
N GLU A 42 0.26 -3.77 0.55
CA GLU A 42 1.37 -4.48 1.15
C GLU A 42 2.34 -3.49 1.78
N VAL A 43 2.77 -3.79 3.00
CA VAL A 43 3.87 -3.08 3.68
C VAL A 43 5.10 -3.96 3.63
N ILE A 44 6.20 -3.40 3.13
CA ILE A 44 7.46 -4.11 2.89
C ILE A 44 8.59 -3.40 3.63
N ASP A 45 9.49 -4.16 4.24
CA ASP A 45 10.70 -3.62 4.86
C ASP A 45 11.77 -3.21 3.83
N SER A 46 12.90 -2.68 4.30
CA SER A 46 14.01 -2.29 3.43
C SER A 46 14.73 -3.47 2.77
N LYS A 47 14.54 -4.69 3.26
CA LYS A 47 15.13 -5.94 2.73
C LYS A 47 14.18 -6.69 1.79
N GLY A 48 12.99 -6.12 1.51
CA GLY A 48 11.98 -6.75 0.66
C GLY A 48 11.05 -7.74 1.37
N LYS A 49 11.15 -7.88 2.71
CA LYS A 49 10.25 -8.74 3.48
C LYS A 49 8.89 -8.08 3.62
N ARG A 50 7.82 -8.80 3.27
CA ARG A 50 6.44 -8.37 3.55
C ARG A 50 6.17 -8.43 5.06
N LEU A 51 5.76 -7.30 5.62
CA LEU A 51 5.43 -7.13 7.03
C LEU A 51 3.94 -7.27 7.29
N ALA A 52 3.12 -6.76 6.36
CA ALA A 52 1.67 -6.81 6.44
C ALA A 52 1.06 -6.78 5.04
N SER A 53 -0.15 -7.34 4.92
CA SER A 53 -0.99 -7.27 3.73
C SER A 53 -2.44 -7.07 4.11
N SER A 54 -3.16 -6.24 3.37
CA SER A 54 -4.59 -6.02 3.57
C SER A 54 -5.33 -5.86 2.24
N ARG A 55 -6.55 -6.39 2.17
CA ARG A 55 -7.47 -6.17 1.05
C ARG A 55 -8.33 -4.95 1.37
N VAL A 56 -8.37 -4.00 0.45
CA VAL A 56 -9.14 -2.75 0.58
C VAL A 56 -10.10 -2.64 -0.59
N MET A 57 -11.36 -2.32 -0.31
CA MET A 57 -12.35 -2.02 -1.33
C MET A 57 -12.50 -0.51 -1.45
N VAL A 58 -12.28 0.01 -2.66
CA VAL A 58 -12.59 1.39 -3.00
C VAL A 58 -13.99 1.39 -3.60
N VAL A 59 -14.92 2.04 -2.90
CA VAL A 59 -16.28 2.32 -3.38
C VAL A 59 -16.38 3.81 -3.73
N ARG A 60 -17.25 4.15 -4.69
CA ARG A 60 -17.58 5.53 -5.04
C ARG A 60 -18.94 5.89 -4.49
#